data_AF-A0A2R6LCP5-F1
#
_entry.id   AF-A0A2R6LCP5-F1
#
_cell.length_a   1.000
_cell.length_b   1.000
_cell.length_c   1.000
_cell.angle_alpha   90.00
_cell.angle_beta   90.00
_cell.angle_gamma   90.00
#
_symmetry.space_group_name_H-M   'P 1'
#
loop_
_entity.id
_entity.type
_entity.pdbx_description
1 polymer ?
#
loop_
_entity_poly.entity_id
_entity_poly.type
_entity_poly.pdbx_seq_one_letter_code
_entity_poly.pdbx_strand_id
1 'polypeptide(L)'
;HYADVEVVEGVPPTAFEPQPAVESAVVRTTPRDPAYEVPDEERFLDLVRAVFTQRRKTLRNAVRNTTHISGINDATAERLVAENEALMGRRAGQVTPAEFARLAARSLAIETEAAGDDPGGDAA
;
A
#
# COMPACT_ATOMS: atom_id res chain seq x y z
N HIS A 1 1.27 -8.28 7.23
CA HIS A 1 2.53 -8.11 6.49
C HIS A 1 3.67 -8.70 7.32
N TYR A 2 3.99 -8.13 8.48
CA TYR A 2 5.07 -8.62 9.38
C TYR A 2 4.66 -9.62 10.46
N ALA A 3 3.37 -9.68 10.78
CA ALA A 3 2.88 -10.49 11.88
C ALA A 3 1.45 -10.94 11.64
N ASP A 4 1.09 -12.04 12.28
CA ASP A 4 -0.29 -12.35 12.61
C ASP A 4 -0.67 -11.58 13.88
N VAL A 5 -1.86 -10.98 13.85
CA VAL A 5 -2.31 -10.05 14.87
C VAL A 5 -3.67 -10.50 15.37
N GLU A 6 -3.79 -10.63 16.69
CA GLU A 6 -5.05 -10.95 17.35
C GLU A 6 -5.29 -10.02 18.54
N VAL A 7 -6.56 -9.65 18.75
CA VAL A 7 -7.02 -8.96 19.96
C VAL A 7 -7.33 -10.04 20.98
N VAL A 8 -6.52 -10.12 22.03
CA VAL A 8 -6.65 -11.15 23.08
C VAL A 8 -7.84 -10.83 23.99
N GLU A 9 -7.92 -9.58 24.44
CA GLU A 9 -9.04 -9.08 25.24
C GLU A 9 -9.10 -7.55 25.22
N GLY A 10 -10.29 -7.01 25.48
CA GLY A 10 -10.49 -5.59 25.77
C GLY A 10 -10.28 -5.32 27.26
N VAL A 11 -9.64 -4.20 27.59
CA VAL A 11 -9.33 -3.79 28.96
C VAL A 11 -10.07 -2.49 29.28
N PRO A 12 -10.98 -2.47 30.27
CA PRO A 12 -11.75 -1.28 30.59
C PRO A 12 -10.88 -0.20 31.25
N PRO A 13 -11.26 1.09 31.16
CA PRO A 13 -10.53 2.18 31.81
C PRO A 13 -10.37 2.00 33.33
N THR A 14 -11.33 1.33 33.98
CA THR A 14 -11.34 1.08 35.42
C THR A 14 -10.21 0.19 35.91
N ALA A 15 -9.50 -0.49 35.01
CA ALA A 15 -8.32 -1.29 35.32
C ALA A 15 -7.02 -0.47 35.46
N PHE A 16 -7.05 0.84 35.22
CA PHE A 16 -5.88 1.72 35.25
C PHE A 16 -6.00 2.81 36.32
N GLU A 17 -4.87 3.31 36.82
CA GLU A 17 -4.80 4.48 37.68
C GLU A 17 -3.67 5.43 37.23
N PRO A 18 -3.97 6.69 36.85
CA PRO A 18 -5.31 7.27 36.67
C PRO A 18 -6.09 6.63 35.51
N GLN A 19 -7.42 6.63 35.58
CA GLN A 19 -8.28 6.04 34.54
C GLN A 19 -8.21 6.84 33.22
N PRO A 20 -7.96 6.19 32.06
CA PRO A 20 -7.98 6.86 30.77
C PRO A 20 -9.40 7.18 30.29
N ALA A 21 -9.53 8.07 29.30
CA ALA A 21 -10.82 8.43 28.69
C ALA A 21 -11.32 7.43 27.61
N VAL A 22 -10.56 6.38 27.35
CA VAL A 22 -10.76 5.43 26.23
C VAL A 22 -10.55 4.00 26.71
N GLU A 23 -11.15 3.04 26.01
CA GLU A 23 -10.91 1.61 26.21
C GLU A 23 -9.52 1.21 25.70
N SER A 24 -8.92 0.22 26.36
CA SER A 24 -7.65 -0.39 25.97
C SER A 24 -7.90 -1.79 25.42
N ALA A 25 -6.89 -2.39 24.76
CA ALA A 25 -6.94 -3.79 24.34
C ALA A 25 -5.55 -4.41 24.43
N VAL A 26 -5.49 -5.68 24.82
CA VAL A 26 -4.28 -6.50 24.74
C VAL A 26 -4.20 -7.09 23.34
N VAL A 27 -3.14 -6.77 22.61
CA VAL A 27 -2.87 -7.28 21.25
C VAL A 27 -1.68 -8.21 21.30
N ARG A 28 -1.83 -9.42 20.75
CA ARG A 28 -0.72 -10.35 20.54
C ARG A 28 -0.30 -10.29 19.08
N THR A 29 1.01 -10.14 18.87
CA THR A 29 1.63 -10.19 17.55
C THR A 29 2.56 -11.38 17.48
N THR A 30 2.39 -12.22 16.46
CA THR A 30 3.30 -13.34 16.18
C THR A 30 4.02 -13.01 14.88
N PRO A 31 5.35 -12.77 14.91
CA PRO A 31 6.11 -12.50 13.69
C PRO A 31 5.91 -13.59 12.65
N ARG A 32 5.74 -13.19 11.39
CA ARG A 32 5.66 -14.11 10.26
C ARG A 32 6.13 -13.45 8.97
N ASP A 33 6.43 -14.28 8.00
CA ASP A 33 6.64 -13.84 6.63
C ASP A 33 5.30 -13.59 5.91
N PRO A 34 5.23 -12.62 4.98
CA PRO A 34 4.09 -12.46 4.09
C PRO A 34 3.91 -13.68 3.17
N ALA A 35 2.68 -14.15 3.01
CA ALA A 35 2.32 -15.16 2.00
C ALA A 35 2.31 -14.60 0.56
N TYR A 36 2.97 -13.47 0.34
CA TYR A 36 3.08 -12.75 -0.92
C TYR A 36 4.44 -12.06 -0.97
N GLU A 37 4.98 -11.89 -2.17
CA GLU A 37 6.28 -11.25 -2.37
C GLU A 37 6.13 -9.73 -2.45
N VAL A 38 7.11 -9.03 -1.89
CA VAL A 38 7.25 -7.57 -1.98
C VAL A 38 8.66 -7.28 -2.48
N PRO A 39 8.84 -7.02 -3.80
CA PRO A 39 10.17 -6.87 -4.38
C PRO A 39 10.89 -5.60 -3.91
N ASP A 40 10.12 -4.58 -3.54
CA ASP A 40 10.62 -3.33 -2.96
C ASP A 40 9.67 -2.91 -1.84
N GLU A 41 10.18 -2.95 -0.61
CA GLU A 41 9.39 -2.69 0.58
C GLU A 41 9.04 -1.20 0.74
N GLU A 42 9.95 -0.30 0.37
CA GLU A 42 9.73 1.14 0.43
C GLU A 42 8.62 1.54 -0.54
N ARG A 43 8.72 1.09 -1.80
CA ARG A 43 7.68 1.32 -2.83
C ARG A 43 6.30 0.81 -2.39
N PHE A 44 6.27 -0.37 -1.78
CA PHE A 44 5.02 -0.95 -1.25
C PHE A 44 4.42 -0.10 -0.13
N LEU A 45 5.24 0.27 0.87
CA LEU A 45 4.78 1.06 2.02
C LEU A 45 4.38 2.47 1.61
N ASP A 46 5.08 3.10 0.67
CA ASP A 46 4.75 4.41 0.15
C ASP A 46 3.46 4.40 -0.65
N LEU A 47 3.22 3.38 -1.48
CA LEU A 47 1.93 3.19 -2.15
C LEU A 47 0.78 3.03 -1.14
N VAL A 48 0.96 2.18 -0.12
CA VAL A 48 -0.05 1.98 0.93
C VAL A 48 -0.30 3.31 1.65
N ARG A 49 0.74 3.98 2.13
CA ARG A 49 0.64 5.28 2.81
C ARG A 49 -0.09 6.30 1.96
N ALA A 50 0.35 6.48 0.72
CA ALA A 50 -0.19 7.43 -0.24
C ALA A 50 -1.69 7.23 -0.43
N VAL A 51 -2.12 6.00 -0.73
CA VAL A 51 -3.53 5.68 -0.98
C VAL A 51 -4.40 5.91 0.27
N PHE A 52 -3.90 5.56 1.46
CA PHE A 52 -4.67 5.72 2.70
C PHE A 52 -4.84 7.19 3.13
N THR A 53 -4.02 8.14 2.63
CA THR A 53 -4.32 9.59 2.78
C THR A 53 -5.66 9.97 2.15
N GLN A 54 -6.10 9.21 1.13
CA GLN A 54 -7.36 9.41 0.43
C GLN A 54 -8.36 8.27 0.68
N ARG A 55 -8.46 7.76 1.91
CA ARG A 55 -9.28 6.58 2.30
C ARG A 55 -10.74 6.54 1.78
N ARG A 56 -11.34 7.71 1.47
CA ARG A 56 -12.73 7.84 0.98
C ARG A 56 -12.83 7.81 -0.55
N LYS A 57 -11.71 7.88 -1.26
CA LYS A 57 -11.61 7.83 -2.73
C LYS A 57 -11.32 6.40 -3.18
N THR A 58 -11.67 6.12 -4.43
CA THR A 58 -11.27 4.87 -5.10
C THR A 58 -9.77 4.85 -5.35
N LEU A 59 -9.18 3.66 -5.49
CA LEU A 59 -7.76 3.46 -5.77
C LEU A 59 -7.31 4.26 -6.99
N ARG A 60 -8.09 4.26 -8.08
CA ARG A 60 -7.84 5.07 -9.28
C ARG A 60 -7.56 6.54 -8.94
N ASN A 61 -8.43 7.14 -8.13
CA ASN A 61 -8.32 8.54 -7.76
C ASN A 61 -7.19 8.77 -6.77
N ALA A 62 -7.02 7.86 -5.81
CA ALA A 62 -5.97 7.96 -4.82
C ALA A 62 -4.59 7.91 -5.49
N VAL A 63 -4.30 6.88 -6.28
CA VAL A 63 -3.02 6.67 -6.97
C VAL A 63 -2.63 7.88 -7.84
N ARG A 64 -3.57 8.41 -8.64
CA ARG A 64 -3.34 9.61 -9.47
C ARG A 64 -3.04 10.87 -8.66
N ASN A 65 -3.74 11.06 -7.54
CA ASN A 65 -3.63 12.29 -6.76
C ASN A 65 -2.48 12.26 -5.74
N THR A 66 -1.77 11.12 -5.61
CA THR A 66 -0.74 10.93 -4.59
C THR A 66 0.59 10.46 -5.17
N THR A 67 0.84 10.72 -6.46
CA THR A 67 2.11 10.39 -7.14
C THR A 67 3.33 10.99 -6.44
N HIS A 68 3.17 12.18 -5.88
CA HIS A 68 4.17 12.85 -5.03
C HIS A 68 4.45 12.15 -3.67
N ILE A 69 3.59 11.23 -3.22
CA ILE A 69 3.76 10.46 -1.98
C ILE A 69 4.23 9.04 -2.28
N SER A 70 3.64 8.38 -3.29
CA SER A 70 3.99 7.01 -3.66
C SER A 70 5.30 6.91 -4.45
N GLY A 71 5.80 8.04 -4.97
CA GLY A 71 6.92 8.12 -5.89
C GLY A 71 6.65 7.46 -7.24
N ILE A 72 5.41 7.07 -7.52
CA ILE A 72 5.00 6.49 -8.80
C ILE A 72 4.67 7.66 -9.73
N ASN A 73 5.34 7.76 -10.86
CA ASN A 73 5.08 8.84 -11.81
C ASN A 73 3.70 8.72 -12.48
N ASP A 74 3.20 9.83 -13.05
CA ASP A 74 1.85 9.90 -13.62
C ASP A 74 1.62 8.88 -14.76
N ALA A 75 2.61 8.67 -15.62
CA ALA A 75 2.51 7.69 -16.71
C ALA A 75 2.32 6.26 -16.17
N THR A 76 3.07 5.90 -15.14
CA THR A 76 2.98 4.59 -14.47
C THR A 76 1.66 4.46 -13.72
N ALA A 77 1.21 5.52 -13.06
CA ALA A 77 -0.10 5.56 -12.40
C ALA A 77 -1.25 5.30 -13.39
N GLU A 78 -1.22 5.93 -14.56
CA GLU A 78 -2.23 5.71 -15.61
C GLU A 78 -2.20 4.28 -16.15
N ARG A 79 -1.01 3.72 -16.40
CA ARG A 79 -0.86 2.32 -16.81
C ARG A 79 -1.40 1.36 -15.76
N LEU A 80 -1.07 1.55 -14.48
CA LEU A 80 -1.61 0.75 -13.39
C LEU A 80 -3.13 0.80 -13.38
N VAL A 81 -3.73 1.98 -13.59
CA VAL A 81 -5.18 2.15 -13.63
C VAL A 81 -5.81 1.36 -14.77
N ALA A 82 -5.23 1.45 -15.96
CA ALA A 82 -5.72 0.77 -17.16
C ALA A 82 -5.62 -0.76 -17.05
N GLU A 83 -4.50 -1.28 -16.53
CA GLU A 83 -4.24 -2.72 -16.41
C GLU A 83 -5.05 -3.40 -15.28
N ASN A 84 -5.57 -2.62 -14.31
CA ASN A 84 -6.18 -3.15 -13.08
C ASN A 84 -7.60 -2.59 -12.81
N GLU A 85 -8.42 -2.39 -13.83
CA GLU A 85 -9.68 -1.65 -13.73
C GLU A 85 -10.60 -2.10 -12.56
N ALA A 86 -10.83 -3.41 -12.42
CA ALA A 86 -11.69 -3.96 -11.37
C ALA A 86 -11.14 -3.68 -9.95
N LEU A 87 -9.82 -3.79 -9.77
CA LEU A 87 -9.17 -3.47 -8.49
C LEU A 87 -9.22 -1.96 -8.23
N MET A 88 -9.01 -1.15 -9.26
CA MET A 88 -8.89 0.31 -9.18
C MET A 88 -10.22 1.02 -8.85
N GLY A 89 -11.35 0.33 -9.03
CA GLY A 89 -12.66 0.78 -8.58
C GLY A 89 -12.89 0.69 -7.06
N ARG A 90 -12.06 -0.08 -6.31
CA ARG A 90 -12.22 -0.29 -4.86
C ARG A 90 -11.59 0.85 -4.05
N ARG A 91 -12.03 1.04 -2.82
CA ARG A 91 -11.38 1.95 -1.84
C ARG A 91 -10.23 1.25 -1.12
N ALA A 92 -9.29 2.02 -0.58
CA ALA A 92 -8.11 1.54 0.14
C ALA A 92 -8.39 0.41 1.14
N GLY A 93 -9.38 0.60 2.02
CA GLY A 93 -9.75 -0.38 3.05
C GLY A 93 -10.40 -1.66 2.54
N GLN A 94 -10.70 -1.73 1.24
CA GLN A 94 -11.24 -2.94 0.61
C GLN A 94 -10.14 -3.75 -0.07
N VAL A 95 -8.89 -3.29 -0.10
CA VAL A 95 -7.78 -3.87 -0.87
C VAL A 95 -6.84 -4.59 0.09
N THR A 96 -6.47 -5.81 -0.27
CA THR A 96 -5.63 -6.66 0.55
C THR A 96 -4.14 -6.25 0.45
N PRO A 97 -3.31 -6.55 1.46
CA PRO A 97 -1.87 -6.32 1.37
C PRO A 97 -1.20 -7.01 0.17
N ALA A 98 -1.66 -8.22 -0.19
CA ALA A 98 -1.16 -8.92 -1.38
C ALA A 98 -1.52 -8.19 -2.69
N GLU A 99 -2.69 -7.57 -2.77
CA GLU A 99 -3.06 -6.74 -3.92
C GLU A 99 -2.21 -5.47 -4.01
N PHE A 100 -1.91 -4.81 -2.88
CA PHE A 100 -0.98 -3.69 -2.86
C PHE A 100 0.43 -4.09 -3.28
N ALA A 101 0.91 -5.25 -2.83
CA ALA A 101 2.21 -5.78 -3.23
C ALA A 101 2.30 -6.02 -4.74
N ARG A 102 1.24 -6.57 -5.35
CA ARG A 102 1.16 -6.73 -6.81
C ARG A 102 1.18 -5.39 -7.56
N LEU A 103 0.49 -4.37 -7.05
CA LEU A 103 0.51 -3.03 -7.65
C LEU A 103 1.89 -2.38 -7.56
N ALA A 104 2.57 -2.50 -6.42
CA ALA A 104 3.93 -1.99 -6.22
C ALA A 104 4.95 -2.70 -7.12
N ALA A 105 4.88 -4.03 -7.21
CA ALA A 105 5.72 -4.81 -8.14
C ALA A 105 5.46 -4.38 -9.60
N ARG A 106 4.19 -4.17 -9.96
CA ARG A 106 3.84 -3.78 -11.32
C ARG A 106 4.30 -2.36 -11.67
N SER A 107 4.27 -1.40 -10.74
CA SER A 107 4.80 -0.06 -11.02
C SER A 107 6.29 -0.10 -11.34
N LEU A 108 7.06 -0.89 -10.61
CA LEU A 108 8.49 -1.05 -10.87
C LEU A 108 8.76 -1.69 -12.24
N ALA A 109 7.97 -2.72 -12.60
CA ALA A 109 8.09 -3.36 -13.90
C ALA A 109 7.78 -2.37 -15.04
N ILE A 110 6.74 -1.55 -14.90
CA ILE A 110 6.39 -0.50 -15.86
C ILE A 110 7.53 0.52 -16.03
N GLU A 111 8.13 0.96 -14.92
CA GLU A 111 9.27 1.90 -14.94
C GLU A 111 10.52 1.26 -15.59
N THR A 112 10.76 -0.04 -15.34
CA THR A 112 11.86 -0.80 -15.96
C THR A 112 11.65 -0.99 -17.46
N GLU A 113 10.43 -1.32 -17.89
CA GLU A 113 10.05 -1.41 -19.31
C GLU A 113 10.30 -0.09 -20.03
N ALA A 114 9.90 1.03 -19.42
CA ALA A 114 10.10 2.36 -19.99
C ALA A 114 11.58 2.78 -20.08
N ALA A 115 12.41 2.32 -19.14
CA ALA A 115 13.86 2.58 -19.18
C ALA A 115 14.61 1.72 -20.21
N GLY A 116 14.08 0.54 -20.54
CA GLY A 116 14.65 -0.35 -21.56
C GLY A 116 14.22 -0.04 -23.00
N ASP A 117 13.18 0.79 -23.18
CA ASP A 117 12.66 1.21 -24.48
C ASP A 117 13.29 2.53 -24.98
N ASP A 118 14.51 2.85 -24.54
CA ASP A 118 15.34 3.90 -25.12
C ASP A 118 16.29 3.29 -26.18
N PRO A 119 15.98 3.35 -27.49
CA PRO A 119 16.86 2.87 -28.54
C PRO A 119 17.79 3.97 -29.06
N GLY A 120 17.99 5.08 -28.32
CA GLY A 120 18.55 6.32 -28.85
C GLY A 120 19.77 6.86 -28.11
N GLY A 121 20.74 6.00 -27.80
CA GLY A 121 21.93 6.38 -27.01
C GLY A 121 23.29 6.17 -27.70
N ASP A 122 23.40 6.13 -29.03
CA ASP A 122 24.66 6.37 -29.73
C ASP A 122 24.44 6.68 -31.23
N ALA A 123 24.56 7.96 -31.62
CA ALA A 123 25.01 8.43 -32.93
C ALA A 123 24.86 9.96 -33.03
N ALA A 124 25.90 10.70 -32.57
CA ALA A 124 26.50 11.88 -33.23
C ALA A 124 27.47 12.60 -32.29
#